data_AF-A0A544XF14-F1
#
_entry.id   AF-A0A544XF14-F1
#
_cell.length_a   1.000
_cell.length_b   1.000
_cell.length_c   1.000
_cell.angle_alpha   90.00
_cell.angle_beta   90.00
_cell.angle_gamma   90.00
#
_symmetry.space_group_name_H-M   'P 1'
#
loop_
_entity.id
_entity.type
_entity.pdbx_description
1 polymer ?
#
loop_
_entity_poly.entity_id
_entity_poly.type
_entity_poly.pdbx_seq_one_letter_code
_entity_poly.pdbx_strand_id
1 'polypeptide(L)' 'MATPLRTVPASAGDPLAEAIELTRRLKLPHIRRALPEVVPTAKAQRWDPAEVVRVLLAEEAA' A
#
# COMPACT_ATOMS: atom_id res chain seq x y z
N MET A 1 12.51 17.86 15.01
CA MET A 1 11.29 18.54 14.57
C MET A 1 10.60 17.62 13.57
N ALA A 2 9.44 17.05 13.90
CA ALA A 2 8.74 16.13 13.03
C ALA A 2 8.02 16.92 11.93
N THR A 3 8.52 16.84 10.70
CA THR A 3 7.89 17.44 9.52
C THR A 3 6.49 16.84 9.38
N PRO A 4 5.41 17.62 9.34
CA PRO A 4 4.08 17.07 9.11
C PRO A 4 4.06 16.47 7.71
N LEU A 5 3.82 15.15 7.64
CA LEU A 5 3.64 14.45 6.37
C LEU A 5 2.50 15.14 5.63
N ARG A 6 2.81 15.62 4.42
CA ARG A 6 1.87 16.29 3.53
C ARG A 6 0.63 15.39 3.41
N THR A 7 -0.50 15.84 3.93
CA THR A 7 -1.77 15.14 3.77
C THR A 7 -2.09 15.19 2.28
N VAL A 8 -1.93 14.07 1.58
CA VAL A 8 -2.41 13.93 0.20
C VAL A 8 -3.92 14.10 0.28
N PRO A 9 -4.52 15.04 -0.49
CA PRO A 9 -5.97 15.19 -0.49
C PRO A 9 -6.58 13.82 -0.83
N ALA A 10 -7.46 13.33 0.03
CA ALA A 10 -8.15 12.07 -0.21
C ALA A 10 -8.90 12.21 -1.54
N SER A 11 -8.48 11.41 -2.53
CA SER A 11 -9.32 11.15 -3.69
C SER A 11 -10.66 10.63 -3.19
N ALA A 12 -11.76 10.95 -3.86
CA ALA A 12 -13.10 10.61 -3.41
C ALA A 12 -13.41 9.10 -3.37
N GLY A 13 -12.43 8.25 -3.76
CA GLY A 13 -12.50 6.79 -3.75
C GLY A 13 -11.85 6.13 -2.55
N ASP A 14 -12.09 4.82 -2.41
CA ASP A 14 -11.37 3.97 -1.45
C ASP A 14 -9.87 3.91 -1.83
N PRO A 15 -8.95 4.41 -0.98
CA PRO A 15 -7.53 4.44 -1.30
C PRO A 15 -6.94 3.03 -1.53
N LEU A 16 -7.53 1.99 -0.93
CA LEU A 16 -7.11 0.61 -1.18
C LEU A 16 -7.52 0.16 -2.59
N ALA A 17 -8.74 0.47 -3.01
CA ALA A 17 -9.22 0.18 -4.36
C ALA A 17 -8.39 0.93 -5.43
N GLU A 18 -8.06 2.20 -5.19
CA GLU A 18 -7.18 2.97 -6.08
C GLU A 18 -5.78 2.34 -6.19
N ALA A 19 -5.21 1.92 -5.07
CA ALA A 19 -3.92 1.23 -5.07
C ALA A 19 -3.98 -0.10 -5.86
N ILE A 20 -5.05 -0.88 -5.72
CA ILE A 20 -5.27 -2.09 -6.52
C ILE A 20 -5.33 -1.77 -8.01
N GLU A 21 -6.06 -0.73 -8.43
CA GLU A 21 -6.10 -0.32 -9.85
C GLU A 21 -4.72 0.13 -10.38
N LEU A 22 -3.92 0.82 -9.56
CA LEU A 22 -2.54 1.16 -9.92
C LEU A 22 -1.68 -0.09 -10.15
N THR A 23 -1.80 -1.13 -9.32
CA THR A 23 -1.07 -2.40 -9.54
C THR A 23 -1.45 -3.09 -10.84
N ARG A 24 -2.70 -2.95 -11.31
CA ARG A 24 -3.14 -3.47 -12.62
C ARG A 24 -2.44 -2.75 -13.77
N ARG A 25 -2.35 -1.43 -13.70
CA ARG A 25 -1.68 -0.59 -14.72
C ARG A 25 -0.17 -0.85 -14.78
N LEU A 26 0.45 -1.08 -13.63
CA LEU A 26 1.88 -1.35 -13.50
C LEU A 26 2.26 -2.82 -13.75
N LYS A 27 1.28 -3.70 -14.01
CA LYS A 27 1.49 -5.15 -14.19
C LYS A 27 2.23 -5.78 -13.00
N LEU A 28 1.78 -5.48 -11.78
CA LEU A 28 2.30 -6.04 -10.52
C LEU A 28 1.34 -7.12 -9.97
N PRO A 29 1.31 -8.34 -10.56
CA PRO A 29 0.35 -9.37 -10.18
C PRO A 29 0.51 -9.89 -8.76
N HIS A 30 1.72 -9.91 -8.18
CA HIS A 30 1.95 -10.49 -6.86
C HIS A 30 1.53 -9.52 -5.76
N ILE A 31 1.99 -8.27 -5.84
CA ILE A 31 1.54 -7.18 -4.97
C ILE A 31 0.03 -7.07 -4.98
N ARG A 32 -0.63 -7.17 -6.15
CA ARG A 32 -2.09 -7.08 -6.24
C ARG A 32 -2.82 -8.11 -5.38
N ARG A 33 -2.26 -9.31 -5.23
CA ARG A 33 -2.84 -10.39 -4.42
C ARG A 33 -2.58 -10.15 -2.93
N ALA A 34 -1.41 -9.64 -2.58
CA ALA A 34 -1.02 -9.37 -1.20
C ALA A 34 -1.66 -8.09 -0.62
N LEU A 35 -1.90 -7.07 -1.45
CA LEU A 35 -2.40 -5.76 -1.03
C LEU A 35 -3.65 -5.80 -0.11
N PRO A 36 -4.75 -6.51 -0.47
CA PRO A 36 -5.97 -6.54 0.34
C PRO A 36 -5.79 -7.25 1.68
N GLU A 37 -4.77 -8.08 1.85
CA GLU A 37 -4.49 -8.79 3.11
C GLU A 37 -3.47 -8.03 3.97
N VAL A 38 -2.40 -7.52 3.35
CA VAL A 38 -1.30 -6.84 4.03
C VAL A 38 -1.70 -5.46 4.55
N VAL A 39 -2.43 -4.65 3.76
CA VAL A 39 -2.75 -3.25 4.15
C VAL A 39 -3.66 -3.16 5.39
N PRO A 40 -4.77 -3.92 5.50
CA PRO A 40 -5.57 -3.92 6.72
C PRO A 40 -4.82 -4.46 7.93
N THR A 41 -4.02 -5.51 7.73
CA THR A 41 -3.20 -6.13 8.79
C THR A 41 -2.16 -5.15 9.31
N ALA A 42 -1.42 -4.49 8.42
CA ALA A 42 -0.44 -3.48 8.75
C ALA A 42 -1.07 -2.28 9.49
N LYS A 43 -2.26 -1.85 9.06
CA LYS A 43 -3.00 -0.78 9.75
C LYS A 43 -3.44 -1.19 11.15
N ALA A 44 -3.95 -2.42 11.32
CA ALA A 44 -4.37 -2.95 12.62
C ALA A 44 -3.18 -3.09 13.58
N GLN A 45 -2.04 -3.55 13.07
CA GLN A 45 -0.81 -3.74 13.83
C GLN A 45 0.07 -2.48 13.92
N ARG A 46 -0.34 -1.38 13.28
CA ARG A 46 0.40 -0.10 13.22
C ARG A 46 1.85 -0.27 12.75
N TRP A 47 2.03 -1.04 11.69
CA TRP A 47 3.33 -1.19 11.06
C TRP A 47 3.89 0.14 10.60
N ASP A 48 5.21 0.22 10.51
CA ASP A 48 5.87 1.34 9.87
C ASP A 48 5.50 1.37 8.37
N PRO A 49 5.17 2.54 7.79
CA PRO A 49 4.81 2.62 6.37
C PRO A 49 5.90 2.08 5.43
N ALA A 50 7.18 2.24 5.77
CA ALA A 50 8.28 1.72 4.96
C ALA A 50 8.37 0.19 5.03
N GLU A 51 7.98 -0.41 6.15
CA GLU A 51 7.89 -1.87 6.30
C GLU A 51 6.81 -2.45 5.41
N VAL A 52 5.63 -1.81 5.34
CA VAL A 52 4.53 -2.22 4.44
C VAL A 52 4.99 -2.20 2.98
N VAL A 53 5.65 -1.11 2.56
CA VAL A 53 6.17 -0.99 1.20
C VAL A 53 7.24 -2.05 0.91
N ARG A 54 8.14 -2.30 1.86
CA ARG A 54 9.19 -3.32 1.72
C ARG A 54 8.58 -4.71 1.54
N VAL A 55 7.59 -5.09 2.35
CA VAL A 55 6.94 -6.41 2.25
C VAL A 55 6.21 -6.55 0.92
N LEU A 56 5.43 -5.54 0.51
CA LEU A 56 4.75 -5.58 -0.78
C LEU A 56 5.75 -5.72 -1.94
N LEU A 57 6.83 -4.93 -1.96
CA LEU A 57 7.86 -5.04 -3.01
C LEU A 57 8.60 -6.38 -2.98
N ALA A 58 8.80 -6.97 -1.79
CA ALA A 58 9.41 -8.29 -1.66
C ALA A 58 8.52 -9.39 -2.28
N GLU A 59 7.20 -9.30 -2.11
CA GLU A 59 6.25 -10.23 -2.73
C GLU A 59 6.31 -10.19 -4.27
N GLU A 60 6.61 -9.05 -4.88
CA GLU A 60 6.77 -8.95 -6.34
C GLU A 60 8.12 -9.45 -6.85
N ALA A 61 9.15 -9.42 -6.01
CA ALA A 61 10.49 -9.88 -6.36
C ALA A 61 10.65 -11.40 -6.24
N ALA A 62 9.66 -12.09 -5.65
CA ALA A 62 9.63 -13.54 -5.41
C ALA A 62 9.03 -14.30 -6.61
#